data_AF-A0A8X7WRS5-F1
#
_entry.id   AF-A0A8X7WRS5-F1
#
_cell.length_a   1.000
_cell.length_b   1.000
_cell.length_c   1.000
_cell.angle_alpha   90.00
_cell.angle_beta   90.00
_cell.angle_gamma   90.00
#
_symmetry.space_group_name_H-M   'P 1'
#
loop_
_entity.id
_entity.type
_entity.pdbx_description
1 polymer ?
#
loop_
_entity_poly.entity_id
_entity_poly.type
_entity_poly.pdbx_seq_one_letter_code
_entity_poly.pdbx_strand_id
1 'polypeptide(L)'
;MEHMHRSFSSVRLSRRAELRSSLTYEYAKHIPSAATPPTASELPAMAVYSTAPEVIRMQDSNPYTFQSDVYGYGVVLFELMSGTLPYSNINNRDQIIFMVGRGYLSPDLSKVYSNCPKAMKRLIIDCLKFKREERPLFPQILAGMEHVQDSLPKIERSASEPSLHRAVHSEDLNPLLLNTTRLLPL
;
A
#
# COMPACT_ATOMS: atom_id res chain seq x y z
N MET A 1 -7.89 -18.00 -15.73
CA MET A 1 -7.36 -16.64 -15.98
C MET A 1 -7.61 -15.64 -14.84
N GLU A 2 -8.30 -16.00 -13.75
CA GLU A 2 -8.60 -15.06 -12.66
C GLU A 2 -7.49 -14.90 -11.60
N HIS A 3 -6.58 -15.89 -11.47
CA HIS A 3 -5.53 -15.86 -10.44
C HIS A 3 -4.34 -14.93 -10.77
N MET A 4 -4.08 -14.62 -12.05
CA MET A 4 -2.95 -13.78 -12.46
C MET A 4 -3.27 -12.28 -12.33
N HIS A 5 -4.53 -11.90 -12.52
CA HIS A 5 -4.99 -10.50 -12.45
C HIS A 5 -4.95 -9.94 -11.00
N ARG A 6 -5.20 -10.78 -9.99
CA ARG A 6 -5.14 -10.37 -8.56
C ARG A 6 -3.73 -10.00 -8.09
N SER A 7 -2.71 -10.66 -8.63
CA SER A 7 -1.30 -10.40 -8.28
C SER A 7 -0.81 -9.06 -8.84
N PHE A 8 -1.19 -8.72 -10.08
CA PHE A 8 -0.85 -7.44 -10.70
C PHE A 8 -1.52 -6.23 -10.03
N SER A 9 -2.78 -6.35 -9.60
CA SER A 9 -3.46 -5.29 -8.86
C SER A 9 -2.83 -5.05 -7.49
N SER A 10 -2.49 -6.12 -6.75
CA SER A 10 -1.84 -6.03 -5.44
C SER A 10 -0.47 -5.34 -5.52
N VAL A 11 0.34 -5.65 -6.54
CA VAL A 11 1.65 -5.01 -6.74
C VAL A 11 1.52 -3.55 -7.14
N ARG A 12 0.49 -3.21 -7.94
CA ARG A 12 0.22 -1.82 -8.35
C ARG A 12 -0.32 -0.97 -7.20
N LEU A 13 -1.11 -1.56 -6.28
CA LEU A 13 -1.55 -0.93 -5.04
C LEU A 13 -0.39 -0.74 -4.05
N SER A 14 0.50 -1.72 -3.89
CA SER A 14 1.68 -1.61 -3.02
C SER A 14 2.63 -0.49 -3.49
N ARG A 15 2.95 -0.43 -4.80
CA ARG A 15 3.75 0.67 -5.36
C ARG A 15 3.05 2.02 -5.22
N ARG A 16 1.72 2.06 -5.29
CA ARG A 16 0.93 3.29 -5.11
C ARG A 16 0.91 3.74 -3.65
N ALA A 17 0.91 2.82 -2.69
CA ALA A 17 1.04 3.12 -1.25
C ALA A 17 2.46 3.59 -0.90
N GLU A 18 3.50 2.94 -1.43
CA GLU A 18 4.90 3.35 -1.29
C GLU A 18 5.14 4.75 -1.89
N LEU A 19 4.69 4.99 -3.13
CA LEU A 19 4.77 6.32 -3.76
C LEU A 19 3.98 7.38 -2.97
N ARG A 20 2.84 7.03 -2.35
CA ARG A 20 2.07 7.96 -1.52
C ARG A 20 2.79 8.30 -0.23
N SER A 21 3.36 7.32 0.47
CA SER A 21 4.16 7.55 1.67
C SER A 21 5.37 8.43 1.36
N SER A 22 6.03 8.19 0.21
CA SER A 22 7.15 9.01 -0.24
C SER A 22 6.74 10.42 -0.61
N LEU A 23 5.61 10.62 -1.30
CA LEU A 23 5.13 11.95 -1.72
C LEU A 23 4.63 12.79 -0.53
N THR A 24 3.94 12.21 0.45
CA THR A 24 3.57 12.93 1.67
C THR A 24 4.79 13.31 2.49
N TYR A 25 5.80 12.44 2.56
CA TYR A 25 7.07 12.71 3.25
C TYR A 25 7.92 13.77 2.54
N GLU A 26 8.00 13.73 1.21
CA GLU A 26 8.65 14.76 0.37
C GLU A 26 7.96 16.12 0.51
N TYR A 27 6.63 16.14 0.50
CA TYR A 27 5.86 17.37 0.67
C TYR A 27 6.06 17.98 2.07
N ALA A 28 6.11 17.14 3.12
CA ALA A 28 6.39 17.60 4.49
C ALA A 28 7.83 18.15 4.65
N LYS A 29 8.81 17.61 3.93
CA LYS A 29 10.21 18.11 3.92
C LYS A 29 10.38 19.46 3.24
N HIS A 30 9.52 19.78 2.27
CA HIS A 30 9.58 21.02 1.51
C HIS A 30 8.80 22.16 2.15
N ILE A 31 8.17 21.96 3.33
CA ILE A 31 7.60 23.05 4.13
C ILE A 31 8.78 23.77 4.81
N PRO A 32 9.08 25.03 4.45
CA PRO A 32 10.13 25.79 5.14
C PRO A 32 9.82 25.86 6.64
N SER A 33 10.81 25.64 7.49
CA SER A 33 10.71 25.73 8.96
C SER A 33 10.13 27.07 9.48
N ALA A 34 10.09 28.10 8.63
CA ALA A 34 9.54 29.43 8.90
C ALA A 34 8.23 29.76 8.14
N ALA A 35 7.65 28.82 7.38
CA ALA A 35 6.38 29.00 6.70
C ALA A 35 5.22 28.53 7.60
N THR A 36 4.09 29.23 7.53
CA THR A 36 2.85 28.75 8.15
C THR A 36 2.50 27.37 7.59
N PRO A 37 2.18 26.38 8.43
CA PRO A 37 1.78 25.06 7.94
C PRO A 37 0.58 25.18 6.99
N PRO A 38 0.58 24.46 5.86
CA PRO A 38 -0.48 24.56 4.86
C PRO A 38 -1.82 24.13 5.47
N THR A 39 -2.85 24.95 5.27
CA THR A 39 -4.22 24.64 5.71
C THR A 39 -4.79 23.46 4.92
N ALA A 40 -5.77 22.75 5.48
CA ALA A 40 -6.37 21.58 4.83
C ALA A 40 -6.95 21.87 3.43
N SER A 41 -7.37 23.12 3.17
CA SER A 41 -7.84 23.63 1.88
C SER A 41 -6.73 23.74 0.82
N GLU A 42 -5.49 23.93 1.23
CA GLU A 42 -4.32 24.09 0.34
C GLU A 42 -3.66 22.74 0.00
N LEU A 43 -3.98 21.70 0.76
CA LEU A 43 -3.46 20.35 0.50
C LEU A 43 -3.99 19.77 -0.82
N PRO A 44 -3.18 19.03 -1.58
CA PRO A 44 -3.68 18.24 -2.70
C PRO A 44 -4.83 17.32 -2.26
N ALA A 45 -5.82 17.07 -3.12
CA ALA A 45 -6.99 16.24 -2.79
C ALA A 45 -6.60 14.86 -2.20
N MET A 46 -5.48 14.30 -2.66
CA MET A 46 -4.92 13.04 -2.15
C MET A 46 -4.35 13.13 -0.72
N ALA A 47 -3.78 14.28 -0.35
CA ALA A 47 -3.28 14.50 1.00
C ALA A 47 -4.44 14.64 2.00
N VAL A 48 -5.52 15.34 1.60
CA VAL A 48 -6.72 15.55 2.42
C VAL A 48 -7.33 14.24 2.93
N TYR A 49 -7.32 13.19 2.11
CA TYR A 49 -7.88 11.89 2.48
C TYR A 49 -7.11 11.18 3.60
N SER A 50 -5.82 11.47 3.73
CA SER A 50 -4.93 10.89 4.75
C SER A 50 -4.63 11.87 5.89
N THR A 51 -5.13 13.10 5.85
CA THR A 51 -4.90 14.12 6.87
C THR A 51 -5.68 13.79 8.14
N ALA A 52 -4.99 13.81 9.29
CA ALA A 52 -5.60 13.58 10.59
C ALA A 52 -6.58 14.70 10.99
N PRO A 53 -7.63 14.41 11.78
CA PRO A 53 -8.64 15.40 12.17
C PRO A 53 -8.06 16.65 12.86
N GLU A 54 -7.07 16.49 13.73
CA GLU A 54 -6.39 17.58 14.44
C GLU A 54 -5.57 18.48 13.50
N VAL A 55 -4.98 17.89 12.45
CA VAL A 55 -4.27 18.62 11.39
C VAL A 55 -5.26 19.38 10.52
N ILE A 56 -6.42 18.80 10.21
CA ILE A 56 -7.49 19.50 9.49
C ILE A 56 -7.96 20.73 10.26
N ARG A 57 -8.14 20.60 11.58
CA ARG A 57 -8.68 21.68 12.41
C ARG A 57 -7.66 22.75 12.77
N MET A 58 -6.35 22.51 12.60
CA MET A 58 -5.27 23.41 13.03
C MET A 58 -5.48 23.94 14.46
N GLN A 59 -5.95 23.06 15.36
CA GLN A 59 -6.37 23.45 16.71
C GLN A 59 -5.21 23.75 17.67
N ASP A 60 -4.07 23.11 17.43
CA ASP A 60 -2.87 23.26 18.25
C ASP A 60 -1.81 24.05 17.48
N SER A 61 -0.87 24.66 18.22
CA SER A 61 0.29 25.35 17.63
C SER A 61 1.17 24.42 16.80
N ASN A 62 1.20 23.12 17.13
CA ASN A 62 1.84 22.08 16.34
C ASN A 62 0.91 20.87 16.19
N PRO A 63 0.08 20.83 15.14
CA PRO A 63 -0.86 19.72 14.93
C PRO A 63 -0.22 18.51 14.25
N TYR A 64 0.96 18.67 13.62
CA TYR A 64 1.72 17.58 13.02
C TYR A 64 2.55 16.88 14.10
N THR A 65 2.22 15.63 14.38
CA THR A 65 2.88 14.81 15.39
C THR A 65 3.05 13.38 14.89
N PHE A 66 3.79 12.55 15.64
CA PHE A 66 3.85 11.12 15.35
C PHE A 66 2.45 10.47 15.30
N GLN A 67 1.50 10.96 16.10
CA GLN A 67 0.13 10.45 16.08
C GLN A 67 -0.64 10.88 14.82
N SER A 68 -0.36 12.05 14.23
CA SER A 68 -0.95 12.42 12.94
C SER A 68 -0.42 11.52 11.81
N ASP A 69 0.85 11.13 11.87
CA ASP A 69 1.43 10.15 10.94
C ASP A 69 0.80 8.77 11.09
N VAL A 70 0.53 8.34 12.33
CA VAL A 70 -0.19 7.08 12.61
C VAL A 70 -1.58 7.07 11.98
N TYR A 71 -2.31 8.20 12.02
CA TYR A 71 -3.60 8.29 11.36
C TYR A 71 -3.49 8.14 9.84
N GLY A 72 -2.54 8.86 9.22
CA GLY A 72 -2.26 8.75 7.79
C GLY A 72 -1.88 7.32 7.40
N TYR A 73 -1.10 6.63 8.24
CA TYR A 73 -0.77 5.22 8.07
C TYR A 73 -2.01 4.31 8.16
N GLY A 74 -2.92 4.57 9.11
CA GLY A 74 -4.20 3.88 9.20
C GLY A 74 -5.07 4.00 7.93
N VAL A 75 -5.07 5.18 7.29
CA VAL A 75 -5.76 5.39 6.01
C VAL A 75 -5.12 4.57 4.89
N VAL A 76 -3.79 4.50 4.85
CA VAL A 76 -3.06 3.67 3.88
C VAL A 76 -3.37 2.19 4.07
N LEU A 77 -3.39 1.70 5.31
CA LEU A 77 -3.78 0.32 5.60
C LEU A 77 -5.23 0.03 5.19
N PHE A 78 -6.15 0.96 5.43
CA PHE A 78 -7.53 0.85 4.95
C PHE A 78 -7.59 0.71 3.42
N GLU A 79 -6.86 1.56 2.68
CA GLU A 79 -6.82 1.48 1.22
C GLU A 79 -6.25 0.16 0.74
N LEU A 80 -5.18 -0.33 1.37
CA LEU A 80 -4.56 -1.61 1.02
C LEU A 80 -5.54 -2.78 1.24
N MET A 81 -6.26 -2.77 2.37
CA MET A 81 -7.15 -3.86 2.76
C MET A 81 -8.55 -3.78 2.13
N SER A 82 -8.92 -2.65 1.53
CA SER A 82 -10.19 -2.49 0.79
C SER A 82 -10.01 -2.41 -0.72
N GLY A 83 -8.81 -2.04 -1.20
CA GLY A 83 -8.55 -1.73 -2.60
C GLY A 83 -9.23 -0.44 -3.09
N THR A 84 -9.75 0.39 -2.17
CA THR A 84 -10.54 1.59 -2.51
C THR A 84 -10.05 2.83 -1.77
N LEU A 85 -10.24 4.01 -2.37
CA LEU A 85 -9.99 5.27 -1.68
C LEU A 85 -11.01 5.48 -0.54
N PRO A 86 -10.60 6.08 0.58
CA PRO A 86 -11.54 6.48 1.61
C PRO A 86 -12.53 7.51 1.03
N TYR A 87 -13.76 7.50 1.54
CA TYR A 87 -14.83 8.46 1.19
C TYR A 87 -15.19 8.51 -0.30
N SER A 88 -14.94 7.45 -1.06
CA SER A 88 -15.21 7.37 -2.52
C SER A 88 -16.66 7.61 -2.93
N ASN A 89 -17.59 7.66 -1.99
CA ASN A 89 -19.01 7.98 -2.16
C ASN A 89 -19.36 9.46 -1.93
N ILE A 90 -18.39 10.32 -1.57
CA ILE A 90 -18.59 11.75 -1.33
C ILE A 90 -17.78 12.54 -2.35
N ASN A 91 -18.46 13.32 -3.19
CA ASN A 91 -17.82 14.09 -4.26
C ASN A 91 -17.40 15.51 -3.86
N ASN A 92 -17.83 15.98 -2.68
CA ASN A 92 -17.51 17.31 -2.18
C ASN A 92 -16.34 17.23 -1.19
N ARG A 93 -15.20 17.83 -1.56
CA ARG A 93 -13.99 17.85 -0.76
C ARG A 93 -14.16 18.60 0.56
N ASP A 94 -14.80 19.77 0.55
CA ASP A 94 -14.99 20.59 1.75
C ASP A 94 -15.91 19.91 2.76
N GLN A 95 -16.92 19.17 2.25
CA GLN A 95 -17.75 18.31 3.09
C GLN A 95 -16.92 17.23 3.81
N ILE A 96 -15.97 16.58 3.10
CA ILE A 96 -15.08 15.58 3.71
C ILE A 96 -14.21 16.23 4.78
N ILE A 97 -13.56 17.35 4.46
CA ILE A 97 -12.72 18.12 5.41
C ILE A 97 -13.52 18.45 6.67
N PHE A 98 -14.73 18.99 6.51
CA PHE A 98 -15.60 19.33 7.63
C PHE A 98 -15.99 18.10 8.46
N MET A 99 -16.48 17.04 7.82
CA MET A 99 -16.97 15.87 8.55
C MET A 99 -15.85 15.10 9.25
N VAL A 100 -14.67 14.94 8.62
CA VAL A 100 -13.50 14.32 9.25
C VAL A 100 -13.00 15.19 10.40
N GLY A 101 -12.85 16.51 10.16
CA GLY A 101 -12.43 17.46 11.18
C GLY A 101 -13.35 17.43 12.41
N ARG A 102 -14.66 17.27 12.23
CA ARG A 102 -15.66 17.17 13.31
C ARG A 102 -15.79 15.78 13.93
N GLY A 103 -15.15 14.75 13.35
CA GLY A 103 -15.24 13.36 13.83
C GLY A 103 -16.52 12.64 13.42
N TYR A 104 -17.26 13.17 12.45
CA TYR A 104 -18.49 12.57 11.91
C TYR A 104 -18.22 11.57 10.77
N LEU A 105 -17.00 11.55 10.25
CA LEU A 105 -16.60 10.70 9.14
C LEU A 105 -15.26 10.03 9.42
N SER A 106 -15.21 8.73 9.16
CA SER A 106 -14.01 7.89 9.19
C SER A 106 -14.05 6.91 8.01
N PRO A 107 -12.92 6.31 7.60
CA PRO A 107 -12.92 5.28 6.56
C PRO A 107 -13.92 4.15 6.86
N ASP A 108 -14.70 3.76 5.86
CA ASP A 108 -15.77 2.77 6.01
C ASP A 108 -15.20 1.34 6.00
N LEU A 109 -14.96 0.80 7.19
CA LEU A 109 -14.37 -0.54 7.35
C LEU A 109 -15.27 -1.70 6.93
N SER A 110 -16.51 -1.45 6.48
CA SER A 110 -17.31 -2.47 5.80
C SER A 110 -16.75 -2.82 4.42
N LYS A 111 -15.98 -1.90 3.79
CA LYS A 111 -15.34 -2.10 2.48
C LYS A 111 -14.06 -2.94 2.50
N VAL A 112 -13.54 -3.24 3.69
CA VAL A 112 -12.36 -4.11 3.85
C VAL A 112 -12.72 -5.54 3.42
N TYR A 113 -11.86 -6.21 2.66
CA TYR A 113 -12.11 -7.56 2.18
C TYR A 113 -12.41 -8.54 3.32
N SER A 114 -13.34 -9.47 3.08
CA SER A 114 -13.81 -10.42 4.10
C SER A 114 -12.72 -11.39 4.60
N ASN A 115 -11.68 -11.61 3.80
CA ASN A 115 -10.51 -12.42 4.16
C ASN A 115 -9.44 -11.64 4.95
N CYS A 116 -9.67 -10.35 5.24
CA CYS A 116 -8.78 -9.56 6.08
C CYS A 116 -8.74 -10.14 7.51
N PRO A 117 -7.54 -10.41 8.07
CA PRO A 117 -7.41 -10.85 9.45
C PRO A 117 -8.07 -9.87 10.43
N LYS A 118 -8.79 -10.38 11.42
CA LYS A 118 -9.47 -9.55 12.43
C LYS A 118 -8.50 -8.62 13.16
N ALA A 119 -7.29 -9.11 13.44
CA ALA A 119 -6.23 -8.33 14.07
C ALA A 119 -5.79 -7.14 13.18
N MET A 120 -5.66 -7.33 11.86
CA MET A 120 -5.38 -6.23 10.92
C MET A 120 -6.51 -5.21 10.90
N LYS A 121 -7.77 -5.66 10.85
CA LYS A 121 -8.93 -4.76 10.91
C LYS A 121 -8.94 -3.93 12.21
N ARG A 122 -8.59 -4.55 13.34
CA ARG A 122 -8.49 -3.85 14.63
C ARG A 122 -7.35 -2.82 14.66
N LEU A 123 -6.19 -3.19 14.12
CA LEU A 123 -5.06 -2.26 14.00
C LEU A 123 -5.43 -1.02 13.18
N ILE A 124 -6.15 -1.19 12.07
CA ILE A 124 -6.67 -0.08 11.25
C ILE A 124 -7.61 0.82 12.08
N ILE A 125 -8.52 0.23 12.87
CA ILE A 125 -9.44 0.98 13.74
C ILE A 125 -8.65 1.82 14.76
N ASP A 126 -7.64 1.23 15.38
CA ASP A 126 -6.87 1.88 16.44
C ASP A 126 -6.01 3.03 15.88
N CYS A 127 -5.45 2.88 14.68
CA CYS A 127 -4.75 3.98 14.00
C CYS A 127 -5.68 5.13 13.59
N LEU A 128 -6.94 4.84 13.26
CA LEU A 128 -7.93 5.81 12.78
C LEU A 128 -8.75 6.49 13.89
N LYS A 129 -8.36 6.35 15.17
CA LYS A 129 -9.04 7.00 16.29
C LYS A 129 -9.05 8.53 16.13
N PHE A 130 -10.20 9.12 16.44
CA PHE A 130 -10.38 10.57 16.33
C PHE A 130 -9.46 11.34 17.29
N LYS A 131 -9.38 10.90 18.55
CA LYS A 131 -8.41 11.46 19.51
C LYS A 131 -7.04 10.87 19.24
N ARG A 132 -6.03 11.73 19.08
CA ARG A 132 -4.67 11.31 18.71
C ARG A 132 -3.99 10.49 19.81
N GLU A 133 -4.35 10.72 21.07
CA GLU A 133 -3.81 10.04 22.25
C GLU A 133 -4.31 8.60 22.39
N GLU A 134 -5.42 8.27 21.72
CA GLU A 134 -5.97 6.91 21.68
C GLU A 134 -5.31 6.05 20.58
N ARG A 135 -4.44 6.64 19.75
CA ARG A 135 -3.74 5.94 18.66
C ARG A 135 -2.49 5.23 19.20
N PRO A 136 -2.15 4.04 18.67
CA PRO A 136 -0.95 3.32 19.05
C PRO A 136 0.32 4.05 18.57
N LEU A 137 1.45 3.75 19.20
CA LEU A 137 2.77 4.15 18.71
C LEU A 137 3.24 3.17 17.63
N PHE A 138 4.11 3.62 16.71
CA PHE A 138 4.68 2.76 15.67
C PHE A 138 5.29 1.44 16.16
N PRO A 139 6.00 1.37 17.30
CA PRO A 139 6.47 0.09 17.83
C PRO A 139 5.33 -0.91 18.14
N GLN A 140 4.19 -0.43 18.62
CA GLN A 140 3.02 -1.26 18.87
C GLN A 140 2.34 -1.68 17.56
N ILE A 141 2.33 -0.79 16.57
CA ILE A 141 1.84 -1.09 15.22
C ILE A 141 2.67 -2.20 14.59
N LEU A 142 4.00 -2.09 14.64
CA LEU A 142 4.93 -3.09 14.11
C LEU A 142 4.69 -4.46 14.76
N ALA A 143 4.65 -4.52 16.09
CA ALA A 143 4.36 -5.77 16.80
C ALA A 143 2.98 -6.36 16.41
N GLY A 144 1.98 -5.51 16.23
CA GLY A 144 0.66 -5.93 15.73
C GLY A 144 0.71 -6.48 14.30
N MET A 145 1.52 -5.89 13.42
CA MET A 145 1.71 -6.37 12.05
C MET A 145 2.46 -7.70 12.00
N GLU A 146 3.52 -7.86 12.78
CA GLU A 146 4.27 -9.11 12.91
C GLU A 146 3.36 -10.24 13.37
N HIS A 147 2.53 -9.99 14.39
CA HIS A 147 1.53 -10.96 14.85
C HIS A 147 0.53 -11.36 13.75
N VAL A 148 0.06 -10.40 12.95
CA VAL A 148 -0.80 -10.69 11.80
C VAL A 148 -0.05 -11.57 10.80
N GLN A 149 1.20 -11.25 10.47
CA GLN A 149 2.01 -11.99 9.51
C GLN A 149 2.24 -13.44 9.95
N ASP A 150 2.53 -13.66 11.22
CA ASP A 150 2.73 -15.00 11.79
C ASP A 150 1.45 -15.84 11.79
N SER A 151 0.28 -15.19 11.85
CA SER A 151 -1.02 -15.87 11.82
C SER A 151 -1.49 -16.25 10.41
N LEU A 152 -0.85 -15.72 9.36
CA LEU A 152 -1.22 -16.00 7.97
C LEU A 152 -0.61 -17.33 7.50
N PRO A 153 -1.35 -18.12 6.70
CA PRO A 153 -0.78 -19.31 6.10
C PRO A 153 0.41 -18.91 5.23
N LYS A 154 1.56 -19.55 5.48
CA LYS A 154 2.76 -19.35 4.66
C LYS A 154 2.41 -19.70 3.22
N ILE A 155 2.56 -18.74 2.32
CA ILE A 155 2.40 -18.99 0.89
C ILE A 155 3.56 -19.90 0.49
N GLU A 156 3.29 -21.20 0.41
CA GLU A 156 4.08 -22.13 -0.38
C GLU A 156 4.02 -21.57 -1.81
N ARG A 157 5.06 -20.85 -2.23
CA ARG A 157 5.19 -20.47 -3.64
C ARG A 157 5.15 -21.80 -4.37
N SER A 158 4.14 -22.01 -5.23
CA SER A 158 4.20 -23.12 -6.17
C SER A 158 5.55 -22.97 -6.85
N ALA A 159 6.49 -23.87 -6.53
CA ALA A 159 7.76 -23.90 -7.21
C ALA A 159 7.39 -24.23 -8.64
N SER A 160 7.30 -23.21 -9.49
CA SER A 160 7.33 -23.42 -10.91
C SER A 160 8.68 -24.07 -11.14
N GLU A 161 8.73 -25.40 -11.22
CA GLU A 161 9.92 -26.04 -11.74
C GLU A 161 10.21 -25.37 -13.08
N PRO A 162 11.39 -24.78 -13.29
CA PRO A 162 11.75 -24.27 -14.59
C PRO A 162 11.74 -25.48 -15.52
N SER A 163 10.73 -25.59 -16.38
CA SER A 163 10.61 -26.70 -17.32
C SER A 163 11.80 -26.66 -18.28
N LEU A 164 12.83 -27.43 -18.00
CA LEU A 164 14.07 -27.55 -18.79
C LEU A 164 13.89 -28.29 -20.13
N HIS A 165 12.65 -28.54 -20.57
CA HIS A 165 12.35 -29.36 -21.75
C HIS A 165 12.36 -28.62 -23.10
N ARG A 166 12.75 -27.33 -23.17
CA ARG A 166 12.81 -26.61 -24.47
C ARG A 166 14.20 -26.54 -25.10
N ALA A 167 15.27 -27.00 -24.44
CA ALA A 167 16.63 -26.87 -24.97
C ALA A 167 17.21 -28.16 -25.59
N VAL A 168 16.38 -29.17 -25.91
CA VAL A 168 16.85 -30.40 -26.58
C VAL A 168 15.84 -30.87 -27.62
N HIS A 169 15.54 -30.05 -28.62
CA HIS A 169 15.08 -30.54 -29.92
C HIS A 169 15.72 -29.68 -31.01
N SER A 170 17.03 -29.84 -31.16
CA SER A 170 17.73 -29.54 -32.42
C SER A 170 17.98 -30.86 -33.14
N GLU A 171 16.92 -31.54 -33.57
CA GLU A 171 17.01 -32.65 -34.52
C GLU A 171 16.23 -32.27 -35.77
N ASP A 172 16.81 -31.36 -36.56
CA ASP A 172 16.48 -31.14 -37.97
C ASP A 172 17.76 -30.73 -38.73
N LEU A 173 18.84 -31.49 -38.54
CA LEU A 173 20.00 -31.47 -39.43
C LEU A 173 20.16 -32.86 -40.05
N ASN A 174 19.74 -32.91 -41.32
CA ASN A 174 19.76 -34.01 -42.28
C ASN A 174 21.02 -34.90 -42.23
N PRO A 175 20.92 -36.23 -42.00
CA PRO A 175 22.08 -37.12 -41.87
C PRO A 175 22.68 -37.62 -43.21
N LEU A 176 22.44 -36.97 -44.34
CA LEU A 176 22.92 -37.43 -45.67
C LEU A 176 23.91 -36.51 -46.41
N LEU A 177 24.63 -35.62 -45.72
CA LEU A 177 25.64 -34.75 -46.35
C LEU A 177 27.07 -34.89 -45.83
N LEU A 178 27.46 -36.04 -45.27
CA LEU A 178 28.87 -36.29 -44.94
C LEU A 178 29.36 -37.66 -45.41
N ASN A 179 29.22 -37.93 -46.71
CA ASN A 179 30.10 -38.87 -47.40
C ASN A 179 30.80 -38.14 -48.55
N THR A 180 32.12 -38.34 -48.62
CA THR A 180 33.08 -37.85 -49.64
C THR A 180 33.46 -36.36 -49.44
N THR A 181 34.63 -36.06 -48.89
CA THR A 181 35.87 -36.18 -49.67
C THR A 181 37.11 -36.40 -48.78
N ARG A 182 37.62 -37.63 -48.89
CA ARG A 182 39.03 -38.06 -48.96
C ARG A 182 40.08 -37.70 -47.88
N LEU A 183 40.53 -38.78 -47.22
CA LEU A 183 41.92 -39.29 -47.14
C LEU A 183 42.97 -38.54 -46.28
N LEU A 184 43.25 -39.15 -45.12
CA LEU A 184 44.50 -39.38 -44.35
C LEU A 184 45.88 -39.03 -44.99
N PRO A 185 47.02 -39.09 -44.25
CA PRO A 185 47.48 -38.24 -43.13
C PRO A 185 49.00 -37.84 -43.29
N LEU A 186 49.55 -37.08 -42.32
CA LEU A 186 50.98 -36.74 -42.11
C LEU A 186 51.69 -35.91 -43.19
#